data_AF-A0A1X0RJR7-F1
#
_entry.id   AF-A0A1X0RJR7-F1
#
_cell.length_a   1.000
_cell.length_b   1.000
_cell.length_c   1.000
_cell.angle_alpha   90.00
_cell.angle_beta   90.00
_cell.angle_gamma   90.00
#
_symmetry.space_group_name_H-M   'P 1'
#
loop_
_entity.id
_entity.type
_entity.pdbx_description
1 polymer ?
#
loop_
_entity_poly.entity_id
_entity_poly.type
_entity_poly.pdbx_seq_one_letter_code
_entity_poly.pdbx_strand_id
1 'polypeptide(L)' 'NSDLLRLALFASHGYDGYHSECILVLQAIGLNVTAYGFTQHASGAKVMFELMKVQCPASLHDLPSLCMQLNKLIMLQEFY' A
#
# COMPACT_ATOMS: atom_id res chain seq x y z
N ASN A 1 13.09 6.83 7.55
CA ASN A 1 12.67 8.01 6.76
C ASN A 1 13.15 8.03 5.31
N SER A 2 14.40 7.69 5.00
CA SER A 2 14.88 7.67 3.59
C SER A 2 14.07 6.72 2.69
N ASP A 3 13.71 5.54 3.17
CA ASP A 3 13.03 4.53 2.34
C ASP A 3 11.60 4.90 1.98
N LEU A 4 10.86 5.52 2.91
CA LEU A 4 9.51 6.04 2.64
C LEU A 4 9.53 7.21 1.64
N LEU A 5 10.55 8.08 1.72
CA LEU A 5 10.72 9.16 0.75
C LEU A 5 10.99 8.61 -0.66
N ARG A 6 11.87 7.61 -0.78
CA ARG A 6 12.13 6.95 -2.07
C ARG A 6 10.89 6.28 -2.63
N LEU A 7 10.09 5.63 -1.77
CA LEU A 7 8.82 5.03 -2.16
C LEU A 7 7.80 6.08 -2.64
N ALA A 8 7.69 7.21 -1.93
CA ALA A 8 6.82 8.31 -2.33
C ALA A 8 7.24 8.93 -3.67
N LEU A 9 8.54 9.07 -3.91
CA LEU A 9 9.07 9.53 -5.20
C LEU A 9 8.76 8.54 -6.33
N PHE A 10 8.97 7.24 -6.08
CA PHE A 10 8.59 6.18 -7.03
C PHE A 10 7.10 6.25 -7.38
N ALA A 11 6.24 6.38 -6.37
CA ALA A 11 4.79 6.52 -6.55
C ALA A 11 4.43 7.79 -7.34
N SER A 12 5.06 8.92 -7.02
CA SER A 12 4.88 10.19 -7.73
C SER A 12 5.23 10.08 -9.22
N HIS A 13 6.32 9.38 -9.57
CA HIS A 13 6.70 9.17 -10.96
C HIS A 13 5.71 8.29 -11.72
N GLY A 14 5.21 7.23 -11.07
CA GLY A 14 4.15 6.40 -11.63
C GLY A 14 2.86 7.21 -11.86
N TYR A 15 2.47 8.03 -10.88
CA TYR A 15 1.26 8.84 -10.94
C TYR A 15 1.27 9.77 -12.15
N ASP A 16 2.38 10.49 -12.33
CA ASP A 16 2.56 11.44 -13.42
C ASP A 16 2.69 10.75 -14.78
N GLY A 17 3.40 9.63 -14.84
CA GLY A 17 3.69 8.91 -16.09
C GLY A 17 2.50 8.16 -16.68
N TYR A 18 1.53 7.75 -15.85
CA TYR A 18 0.39 6.95 -16.28
C TYR A 18 -0.96 7.69 -16.19
N HIS A 19 -0.95 9.00 -15.91
CA HIS A 19 -2.17 9.82 -15.74
C HIS A 19 -3.23 9.16 -14.83
N SER A 20 -2.77 8.51 -13.75
CA SER A 20 -3.64 7.77 -12.83
C SER A 20 -4.28 8.72 -11.82
N GLU A 21 -5.53 8.48 -11.42
CA GLU A 21 -6.19 9.27 -10.37
C GLU A 21 -5.76 8.83 -8.95
N CYS A 22 -5.36 7.57 -8.82
CA CYS A 22 -4.84 6.97 -7.60
C CYS A 22 -3.90 5.81 -7.95
N ILE A 23 -2.87 5.59 -7.12
CA ILE A 23 -1.95 4.46 -7.21
C ILE A 23 -1.92 3.71 -5.89
N LEU A 24 -2.02 2.39 -5.97
CA LEU A 24 -1.70 1.50 -4.86
C LEU A 24 -0.20 1.17 -4.90
N VAL A 25 0.50 1.48 -3.82
CA VAL A 25 1.94 1.25 -3.71
C VAL A 25 2.19 0.15 -2.68
N LEU A 26 2.98 -0.86 -3.05
CA LEU A 26 3.34 -1.97 -2.17
C LEU A 26 4.82 -1.88 -1.79
N GLN A 27 5.10 -1.89 -0.49
CA GLN A 27 6.45 -2.01 0.04
C GLN A 27 6.59 -3.37 0.73
N ALA A 28 7.52 -4.19 0.23
CA ALA A 28 7.89 -5.46 0.86
C ALA A 28 9.26 -5.35 1.53
N ILE A 29 9.32 -5.59 2.84
CA ILE A 29 10.57 -5.65 3.62
C ILE A 29 10.58 -6.97 4.41
N GLY A 30 11.40 -7.90 3.95
CA GLY A 30 11.37 -9.28 4.44
C GLY A 30 10.00 -9.90 4.18
N LEU A 31 9.34 -10.39 5.23
CA LEU A 31 7.98 -10.92 5.16
C LEU A 31 6.90 -9.85 5.44
N ASN A 32 7.25 -8.57 5.65
CA ASN A 32 6.24 -7.54 5.87
C ASN A 32 5.90 -6.84 4.56
N VAL A 33 4.63 -6.81 4.21
CA VAL A 33 4.08 -6.04 3.10
C VAL A 33 3.21 -4.92 3.65
N THR A 34 3.56 -3.69 3.31
CA THR A 34 2.75 -2.52 3.61
C THR A 34 2.18 -1.97 2.31
N ALA A 35 0.88 -1.69 2.29
CA ALA A 35 0.22 -1.04 1.17
C ALA A 35 -0.06 0.43 1.50
N TYR A 36 0.19 1.30 0.54
CA TYR A 36 -0.05 2.73 0.62
C TYR A 36 -0.97 3.18 -0.51
N GLY A 37 -1.90 4.08 -0.21
CA GLY A 37 -2.64 4.83 -1.21
C GLY A 37 -1.86 6.08 -1.58
N PHE A 38 -1.76 6.37 -2.87
CA PHE A 38 -1.11 7.57 -3.38
C PHE A 38 -2.07 8.31 -4.32
N THR A 39 -2.37 9.57 -4.02
CA THR A 39 -3.27 10.40 -4.82
C THR A 39 -2.89 11.88 -4.76
N GLN A 40 -3.50 12.68 -5.62
CA GLN A 40 -3.38 14.13 -5.59
C GLN A 40 -4.60 14.74 -4.89
N HIS A 41 -4.36 15.46 -3.80
CA HIS A 41 -5.37 16.25 -3.13
C HIS A 41 -5.80 17.43 -4.02
N ALA A 42 -7.02 17.95 -3.82
CA ALA A 42 -7.58 19.07 -4.61
C ALA A 42 -6.71 20.35 -4.61
N SER A 43 -5.85 20.53 -3.59
CA SER A 43 -4.87 21.63 -3.53
C SER A 43 -3.66 21.44 -4.45
N GLY A 44 -3.58 20.33 -5.18
CA GLY A 44 -2.45 19.92 -5.99
C GLY A 44 -1.35 19.16 -5.22
N ALA A 45 -1.47 19.02 -3.90
CA ALA A 45 -0.52 18.28 -3.08
C ALA A 45 -0.62 16.78 -3.32
N LYS A 46 0.52 16.09 -3.49
CA LYS A 46 0.57 14.63 -3.57
C LYS A 46 0.63 14.03 -2.18
N VAL A 47 -0.25 13.09 -1.89
CA VAL A 47 -0.42 12.50 -0.57
C VAL A 47 -0.24 11.00 -0.66
N MET A 48 0.56 10.46 0.26
CA MET A 48 0.74 9.02 0.46
C MET A 48 0.33 8.67 1.88
N PHE A 49 -0.55 7.68 2.04
CA PHE A 49 -1.03 7.24 3.35
C PHE A 49 -1.05 5.70 3.41
N GLU A 50 -0.72 5.15 4.59
CA GLU A 50 -0.73 3.72 4.81
C GLU A 50 -2.17 3.21 4.87
N LEU A 51 -2.48 2.21 4.06
CA LEU A 51 -3.79 1.56 4.00
C LEU A 51 -3.82 0.32 4.90
N MET A 52 -2.76 -0.47 4.85
CA MET A 52 -2.67 -1.73 5.56
C MET A 52 -1.23 -2.20 5.67
N LYS A 53 -0.99 -3.05 6.66
CA LYS A 53 0.24 -3.82 6.81
C LYS A 53 -0.11 -5.27 7.08
N VAL A 54 0.51 -6.16 6.33
CA VAL A 54 0.33 -7.61 6.45
C VAL A 54 1.69 -8.27 6.54
N GLN A 55 1.77 -9.30 7.37
CA GLN A 55 2.95 -10.16 7.43
C GLN A 55 2.68 -11.43 6.63
N CYS A 56 3.48 -11.67 5.60
CA CYS A 56 3.50 -12.91 4.86
C CYS A 56 3.88 -14.06 5.80
N PRO A 57 3.22 -15.22 5.66
CA PRO A 57 3.50 -16.40 6.46
C PRO A 57 4.93 -16.89 6.21
N ALA A 58 5.65 -17.20 7.29
CA ALA A 58 6.97 -17.83 7.20
C ALA A 58 6.85 -19.35 6.99
N SER A 59 5.69 -19.92 7.32
CA SER A 59 5.39 -21.34 7.24
C SER A 59 3.92 -21.61 6.93
N LEU A 60 3.59 -22.85 6.59
CA LEU A 60 2.19 -23.27 6.38
C LEU A 60 1.32 -23.11 7.63
N HIS A 61 1.92 -23.13 8.83
CA HIS A 61 1.18 -22.91 10.08
C HIS A 61 0.70 -21.46 10.24
N ASP A 62 1.32 -20.50 9.54
CA ASP A 62 0.99 -19.08 9.64
C ASP A 62 -0.10 -18.66 8.63
N LEU A 63 -0.40 -19.52 7.64
CA LEU A 63 -1.41 -19.26 6.60
C LEU A 63 -2.81 -18.95 7.14
N PRO A 64 -3.36 -19.67 8.15
CA PRO A 64 -4.70 -19.38 8.65
C PRO A 64 -4.83 -17.96 9.22
N SER A 65 -3.77 -17.49 9.91
CA SER A 65 -3.72 -16.13 10.46
C SER A 65 -3.72 -15.09 9.34
N LEU A 66 -2.94 -15.30 8.28
CA LEU A 66 -2.96 -14.45 7.09
C LEU A 66 -4.37 -14.42 6.46
N CYS A 67 -5.00 -15.59 6.24
CA CYS A 67 -6.34 -15.65 5.64
C CYS A 67 -7.38 -14.86 6.44
N MET A 68 -7.31 -14.92 7.78
CA MET A 68 -8.18 -14.10 8.64
C MET A 68 -7.90 -12.59 8.51
N GLN A 69 -6.65 -12.19 8.31
CA GLN A 69 -6.29 -10.79 8.07
C GLN A 69 -6.75 -10.29 6.69
N LEU A 70 -6.65 -11.13 5.65
CA LEU A 70 -7.11 -10.80 4.29
C LEU A 70 -8.62 -10.53 4.26
N ASN A 71 -9.42 -11.25 5.05
CA ASN A 71 -10.86 -10.96 5.17
C ASN A 71 -11.14 -9.54 5.67
N LYS A 72 -10.24 -8.94 6.48
CA LYS A 72 -10.37 -7.54 6.90
C LYS A 72 -10.07 -6.56 5.76
N LEU A 73 -9.33 -6.98 4.74
CA LEU A 73 -9.01 -6.16 3.57
C LEU A 73 -10.17 -6.05 2.59
N ILE A 74 -11.04 -7.06 2.53
CA ILE A 74 -12.28 -7.00 1.75
C ILE A 74 -13.17 -5.85 2.29
N MET A 75 -13.15 -5.56 3.59
CA MET A 75 -13.88 -4.40 4.15
C MET A 75 -13.34 -3.04 3.71
N LEU A 76 -12.05 -2.94 3.33
CA LEU A 76 -11.49 -1.70 2.77
C LEU A 76 -11.92 -1.46 1.31
N GLN A 77 -12.51 -2.46 0.66
CA GLN A 77 -13.04 -2.35 -0.69
C GLN A 77 -14.30 -1.45 -0.75
N GLU A 78 -14.95 -1.20 0.39
CA GLU A 78 -16.09 -0.28 0.52
C GLU A 78 -15.68 1.20 0.65
N PHE A 79 -14.39 1.51 0.67
CA PHE A 79 -13.87 2.89 0.67
C PHE A 79 -13.68 3.47 -0.74
N TYR A 80 -14.04 2.72 -1.80
CA TYR A 80 -14.04 3.15 -3.20
C TYR A 80 -15.46 3.27 -3.75
#